data_AF-A0A523S4S5-F1
#
_entry.id   AF-A0A523S4S5-F1
#
_cell.length_a   1.000
_cell.length_b   1.000
_cell.length_c   1.000
_cell.angle_alpha   90.00
_cell.angle_beta   90.00
_cell.angle_gamma   90.00
#
_symmetry.space_group_name_H-M   'P 1'
#
loop_
_entity.id
_entity.type
_entity.pdbx_description
1 polymer ?
#
loop_
_entity_poly.entity_id
_entity_poly.type
_entity_poly.pdbx_seq_one_letter_code
_entity_poly.pdbx_strand_id
1 'polypeptide(L)' 'NWTHLEGNSPAHIKSALVGNSLLVAVENGRLLLGRWQGIFFCEFDGPRQRKVWFTVLS' A
#
# COMPACT_ATOMS: atom_id res chain seq x y z
N ASN A 1 18.84 2.56 -16.39
CA ASN A 1 18.31 2.87 -17.73
C ASN A 1 16.91 2.25 -17.80
N TRP A 2 15.86 3.06 -17.93
CA TRP A 2 14.47 2.58 -17.91
C TRP A 2 13.94 2.49 -19.34
N THR A 3 13.37 1.35 -19.72
CA THR A 3 12.78 1.14 -21.05
C THR A 3 11.30 1.55 -21.13
N HIS A 4 10.65 1.72 -19.98
CA HIS A 4 9.25 2.11 -19.90
C HIS A 4 9.10 3.63 -20.06
N LEU A 5 8.37 4.03 -21.11
CA LEU A 5 8.36 5.40 -21.63
C LEU A 5 7.53 6.39 -20.80
N GLU A 6 6.65 5.91 -19.92
CA GLU A 6 5.75 6.76 -19.12
C GLU A 6 6.48 7.53 -18.00
N GLY A 7 7.76 7.24 -17.76
CA GLY A 7 8.61 7.97 -16.81
C GLY A 7 8.41 7.61 -15.33
N ASN A 8 7.50 6.67 -15.02
CA ASN A 8 7.16 6.27 -13.65
C ASN A 8 7.71 4.88 -13.26
N SER A 9 8.68 4.32 -14.01
CA SER A 9 9.32 3.04 -13.63
C SER A 9 9.81 2.97 -12.18
N PRO A 10 10.39 4.05 -11.59
CA PRO A 10 10.72 4.05 -10.18
C PRO A 10 9.52 3.84 -9.26
N ALA A 11 8.32 4.32 -9.64
CA ALA A 11 7.09 4.11 -8.88
C ALA A 11 6.64 2.64 -8.90
N HIS A 12 6.75 1.97 -10.05
CA HIS A 12 6.46 0.54 -10.17
C HIS A 12 7.37 -0.30 -9.25
N ILE A 13 8.67 0.00 -9.23
CA ILE A 13 9.62 -0.72 -8.37
C ILE A 13 9.34 -0.45 -6.90
N LYS A 14 9.12 0.81 -6.50
CA LYS A 14 8.75 1.14 -5.11
C LYS A 14 7.45 0.44 -4.70
N SER A 15 6.45 0.37 -5.58
CA SER A 15 5.19 -0.36 -5.31
C SER A 15 5.41 -1.85 -5.13
N ALA A 16 6.29 -2.48 -5.92
CA ALA A 16 6.62 -3.88 -5.78
C ALA A 16 7.39 -4.18 -4.49
N LEU A 17 8.33 -3.30 -4.10
CA LEU A 17 9.14 -3.45 -2.90
C LEU A 17 8.35 -3.24 -1.61
N VAL A 18 7.46 -2.25 -1.58
CA VAL A 18 6.62 -1.95 -0.40
C VAL A 18 5.46 -2.93 -0.26
N GLY A 19 4.97 -3.47 -1.38
CA GLY A 19 3.79 -4.32 -1.42
C GLY A 19 2.51 -3.54 -1.73
N ASN A 20 1.56 -4.23 -2.36
CA ASN A 20 0.28 -3.66 -2.79
C ASN A 20 -0.92 -4.10 -1.91
N SER A 21 -0.67 -4.95 -0.91
CA SER A 21 -1.66 -5.44 0.03
C SER A 21 -0.99 -5.80 1.35
N LEU A 22 -1.80 -5.91 2.39
CA LEU A 22 -1.38 -6.33 3.72
C LEU A 22 -2.52 -7.07 4.40
N LEU A 23 -2.18 -7.94 5.34
CA LEU A 23 -3.13 -8.64 6.21
C LEU A 23 -2.89 -8.14 7.64
N VAL A 24 -3.97 -7.75 8.33
CA VAL A 24 -3.90 -7.27 9.73
C VAL A 24 -4.88 -8.06 10.56
N ALA A 25 -4.41 -8.57 11.70
CA ALA A 25 -5.27 -9.20 12.67
C ALA A 25 -6.24 -8.18 13.28
N VAL A 26 -7.46 -8.63 13.56
CA VAL A 26 -8.49 -7.82 14.22
C VAL A 26 -8.90 -8.54 15.50
N GLU A 27 -8.85 -7.84 16.62
CA GLU A 27 -9.25 -8.36 17.93
C GLU A 27 -10.21 -7.37 18.58
N ASN A 28 -11.36 -7.87 19.07
CA ASN A 28 -12.38 -7.05 19.73
C ASN A 28 -12.79 -5.81 18.91
N GLY A 29 -12.90 -5.97 17.59
CA GLY A 29 -13.28 -4.90 16.66
C GLY A 29 -12.20 -3.85 16.40
N ARG A 30 -10.96 -4.08 16.82
CA ARG A 30 -9.82 -3.16 16.63
C ARG A 30 -8.70 -3.83 15.84
N LEU A 31 -8.04 -3.06 14.97
CA LEU A 31 -6.82 -3.51 14.31
C LEU A 31 -5.72 -3.74 15.36
N LEU A 32 -5.14 -4.94 15.35
CA LEU A 32 -4.08 -5.30 16.28
C LEU A 32 -2.73 -4.78 15.76
N LEU A 33 -2.49 -3.49 16.00
CA LEU A 33 -1.23 -2.80 15.68
C LEU A 33 -0.44 -2.53 16.96
N GLY A 34 0.88 -2.60 16.87
CA GLY A 34 1.78 -2.15 17.94
C GLY A 34 1.71 -0.64 18.18
N ARG A 35 2.22 -0.19 19.33
CA ARG A 35 2.18 1.22 19.78
C ARG A 35 2.63 2.25 18.72
N TRP A 36 3.54 1.86 17.85
CA TRP A 36 4.14 2.71 16.81
C TRP A 36 3.93 2.18 15.39
N GLN A 37 2.97 1.28 15.19
CA GLN A 37 2.61 0.78 13.87
C GLN A 37 1.42 1.56 13.30
N GLY A 38 1.52 1.90 12.02
CA GLY A 38 0.46 2.55 11.26
C GLY A 38 0.34 1.93 9.88
N ILE A 39 -0.84 2.04 9.29
CA ILE A 39 -1.10 1.61 7.92
C ILE A 39 -1.03 2.85 7.03
N PHE A 40 -0.17 2.81 6.02
CA PHE A 40 0.04 3.90 5.09
C PHE A 40 -0.28 3.46 3.68
N PHE A 41 -1.01 4.31 2.96
CA PHE A 41 -1.07 4.24 1.50
C PHE A 41 0.12 5.01 0.93
N CYS A 42 1.04 4.31 0.27
CA CYS A 42 2.23 4.92 -0.30
C CYS A 42 1.99 5.33 -1.75
N GLU A 43 1.72 6.62 -2.00
CA GLU A 43 1.64 7.18 -3.36
C GLU A 43 3.05 7.39 -3.93
N PHE A 44 3.30 6.86 -5.12
CA PHE A 44 4.59 6.94 -5.78
C PHE A 44 4.56 7.61 -7.15
N ASP A 45 3.37 7.91 -7.67
CA ASP A 45 3.14 8.48 -9.01
C ASP A 45 1.93 9.44 -8.99
N GLY A 46 1.89 10.32 -7.99
CA GLY A 46 0.83 11.31 -7.76
C GLY A 46 1.06 12.66 -8.43
N PRO A 47 0.11 13.61 -8.31
CA PRO A 47 -1.16 13.49 -7.60
C PRO A 47 -2.22 12.76 -8.43
N ARG A 48 -2.90 11.77 -7.85
CA ARG A 48 -3.99 11.03 -8.49
C ARG A 48 -5.07 10.67 -7.48
N GLN A 49 -6.30 10.47 -7.95
CA GLN A 49 -7.34 9.85 -7.13
C GLN A 49 -7.11 8.35 -7.07
N ARG A 50 -7.08 7.79 -5.85
CA ARG A 50 -6.79 6.38 -5.59
C ARG A 50 -7.94 5.71 -4.87
N LYS A 51 -8.01 4.38 -4.99
CA LYS A 51 -8.96 3.53 -4.26
C LYS A 51 -8.17 2.54 -3.43
N VAL A 52 -8.65 2.29 -2.21
CA VAL A 52 -8.14 1.23 -1.34
C VAL A 52 -9.31 0.33 -1.01
N TRP A 53 -9.13 -0.97 -1.22
CA TRP A 53 -10.13 -1.97 -0.92
C TRP A 53 -9.76 -2.70 0.37
N PHE A 54 -10.76 -3.09 1.15
CA PHE A 54 -10.58 -3.97 2.29
C PHE A 54 -11.68 -5.03 2.27
N THR A 55 -11.33 -6.21 2.75
CA THR A 55 -12.26 -7.33 2.93
C THR A 55 -12.03 -7.88 4.33
N VAL A 56 -13.11 -8.11 5.07
CA VAL A 56 -13.05 -8.85 6.32
C VAL A 56 -13.10 -10.33 5.99
N LEU A 57 -12.07 -11.06 6.39
CA LEU A 57 -12.03 -12.51 6.31
C LEU A 57 -12.72 -13.06 7.56
N SER A 58 -13.82 -13.77 7.39
CA SER A 58 -14.63 -14.39 8.46
C SER A 58 -14.61 -15.90 8.35
#